data_AF-A0A935E3Q5-F1
#
_entry.id   AF-A0A935E3Q5-F1
#
_cell.length_a   1.000
_cell.length_b   1.000
_cell.length_c   1.000
_cell.angle_alpha   90.00
_cell.angle_beta   90.00
_cell.angle_gamma   90.00
#
_symmetry.space_group_name_H-M   'P 1'
#
loop_
_entity.id
_entity.type
_entity.pdbx_description
1 polymer ?
#
loop_
_entity_poly.entity_id
_entity_poly.type
_entity_poly.pdbx_seq_one_letter_code
_entity_poly.pdbx_strand_id
1 'polypeptide(L)'
;MIKELNDLGFQHIDAVDIDHRMDHICKNILKYNDNDYSFFGNDGRQFVKSVNYKYDLIIVDVSADDQQPYHLYTKEAIKLYADHLNDEGVLVFNIIDFLDISPTSATERVGDGLLENGMTALLLKDIYNKDIRQYYIQNKIP
;
A
#
# COMPACT_ATOMS: atom_id res chain seq x y z
N MET A 1 2.12 9.84 2.43
CA MET A 1 0.99 8.93 2.68
C MET A 1 0.30 9.20 4.01
N ILE A 2 0.99 9.14 5.16
CA ILE A 2 0.37 9.37 6.48
C ILE A 2 -0.34 10.73 6.56
N LYS A 3 0.32 11.81 6.14
CA LYS A 3 -0.31 13.14 6.09
C LYS A 3 -1.61 13.16 5.29
N GLU A 4 -1.60 12.60 4.09
CA GLU A 4 -2.77 12.59 3.21
C GLU A 4 -3.93 11.78 3.81
N LEU A 5 -3.64 10.65 4.48
CA LEU A 5 -4.65 9.87 5.19
C LEU A 5 -5.27 10.66 6.36
N ASN A 6 -4.44 11.37 7.13
CA ASN A 6 -4.93 12.26 8.19
C ASN A 6 -5.79 13.40 7.63
N ASP A 7 -5.38 14.02 6.52
CA ASP A 7 -6.15 15.09 5.86
C ASP A 7 -7.50 14.59 5.31
N LEU A 8 -7.58 13.30 4.93
CA LEU A 8 -8.83 12.64 4.51
C LEU A 8 -9.71 12.21 5.70
N GLY A 9 -9.26 12.41 6.93
CA GLY A 9 -10.02 12.14 8.14
C GLY A 9 -9.94 10.71 8.64
N PHE A 10 -9.01 9.88 8.13
CA PHE A 10 -8.76 8.58 8.72
C PHE A 10 -8.25 8.74 10.16
N GLN A 11 -8.82 7.95 11.05
CA GLN A 11 -8.41 7.88 12.45
C GLN A 11 -7.78 6.51 12.68
N HIS A 12 -6.72 6.45 13.48
CA HIS A 12 -5.96 5.22 13.76
C HIS A 12 -5.25 4.63 12.54
N ILE A 13 -4.13 5.27 12.19
CA ILE A 13 -3.23 4.81 11.12
C ILE A 13 -2.15 3.92 11.73
N ASP A 14 -2.07 2.67 11.29
CA ASP A 14 -0.97 1.77 11.62
C ASP A 14 0.05 1.77 10.48
N ALA A 15 1.22 2.34 10.73
CA ALA A 15 2.35 2.29 9.81
C ALA A 15 3.23 1.09 10.13
N VAL A 16 3.37 0.18 9.18
CA VAL A 16 4.14 -1.06 9.34
C VAL A 16 5.34 -1.04 8.41
N ASP A 17 6.53 -1.11 8.99
CA ASP A 17 7.78 -1.15 8.21
C ASP A 17 8.77 -2.09 8.90
N ILE A 18 9.50 -2.90 8.13
CA ILE A 18 10.51 -3.79 8.69
C ILE A 18 11.74 -3.02 9.21
N ASP A 19 11.98 -1.82 8.67
CA ASP A 19 13.04 -0.93 9.13
C ASP A 19 12.57 -0.06 10.29
N HIS A 20 12.92 -0.48 11.51
CA HIS A 20 12.62 0.23 12.75
C HIS A 20 13.13 1.70 12.78
N ARG A 21 14.07 2.08 11.91
CA ARG A 21 14.58 3.45 11.82
C ARG A 21 13.56 4.40 11.21
N MET A 22 12.53 3.89 10.51
CA MET A 22 11.53 4.72 9.85
C MET A 22 10.69 5.54 10.83
N ASP A 23 10.34 5.01 12.00
CA ASP A 23 9.66 5.78 13.06
C ASP A 23 10.48 7.01 13.47
N HIS A 24 11.78 6.81 13.66
CA HIS A 24 12.70 7.88 14.03
C HIS A 24 12.78 8.95 12.92
N ILE A 25 12.86 8.56 11.64
CA ILE A 25 12.87 9.50 10.52
C ILE A 25 11.56 10.29 10.46
N CYS A 26 10.42 9.60 10.56
CA CYS A 26 9.11 10.23 10.52
C CYS A 26 8.92 11.26 11.65
N LYS A 27 9.32 10.93 12.87
CA LYS A 27 9.21 11.85 14.02
C LYS A 27 10.21 13.00 13.97
N ASN A 28 11.49 12.69 13.77
CA ASN A 28 12.55 13.69 13.94
C ASN A 28 12.79 14.55 12.70
N ILE A 29 12.59 14.00 11.51
CA ILE A 29 12.84 14.70 10.24
C ILE A 29 11.53 15.23 9.66
N LEU A 30 10.52 14.36 9.51
CA LEU A 30 9.24 14.73 8.90
C LEU A 30 8.25 15.41 9.86
N LYS A 31 8.60 15.49 11.15
CA LYS A 31 7.83 16.19 12.21
C LYS A 31 6.43 15.62 12.45
N TYR A 32 6.26 14.32 12.25
CA TYR A 32 5.06 13.64 12.73
C TYR A 32 5.11 13.45 14.25
N ASN A 33 3.94 13.42 14.88
CA ASN A 33 3.74 13.21 16.31
C ASN A 33 3.08 11.85 16.57
N ASP A 34 3.04 11.41 17.83
CA ASP A 34 2.47 10.12 18.22
C ASP A 34 0.96 9.98 17.95
N ASN A 35 0.26 11.10 17.71
CA ASN A 35 -1.15 11.09 17.33
C ASN A 35 -1.38 10.91 15.82
N ASP A 36 -0.33 11.06 15.00
CA ASP A 36 -0.47 11.00 13.54
C ASP A 36 -0.54 9.55 13.03
N TYR A 37 0.07 8.60 13.74
CA TYR A 37 0.11 7.17 13.42
C TYR A 37 0.70 6.34 14.58
N SER A 38 0.43 5.04 14.59
CA SER A 38 1.13 4.04 15.39
C SER A 38 2.15 3.31 14.52
N PHE A 39 3.38 3.13 15.02
CA PHE A 39 4.43 2.43 14.27
C PHE A 39 4.60 0.98 14.72
N PHE A 40 4.70 0.07 13.75
CA PHE A 40 5.01 -1.34 13.98
C PHE A 40 6.20 -1.76 13.14
N GLY A 41 7.32 -2.00 13.83
CA GLY A 41 8.53 -2.52 13.22
C GLY A 41 8.42 -4.02 12.91
N ASN A 42 7.79 -4.41 11.80
CA ASN A 42 7.49 -5.82 11.50
C ASN A 42 7.33 -6.06 9.99
N ASP A 43 7.35 -7.33 9.57
CA ASP A 43 6.89 -7.70 8.23
C ASP A 43 5.38 -7.45 8.11
N GLY A 44 4.96 -6.76 7.05
CA GLY A 44 3.56 -6.36 6.86
C GLY A 44 2.58 -7.53 6.84
N ARG A 45 2.94 -8.65 6.20
CA ARG A 45 2.08 -9.84 6.17
C ARG A 45 1.99 -10.51 7.53
N GLN A 46 3.09 -10.59 8.28
CA GLN A 46 3.07 -11.10 9.65
C GLN A 46 2.26 -10.20 10.59
N PHE A 47 2.37 -8.88 10.43
CA PHE A 47 1.59 -7.92 11.21
C PHE A 47 0.09 -8.12 11.00
N VAL A 48 -0.38 -8.13 9.74
CA VAL A 48 -1.81 -8.35 9.45
C VAL A 48 -2.30 -9.68 10.03
N LYS A 49 -1.50 -10.74 9.95
CA LYS A 49 -1.84 -12.04 10.55
C LYS A 49 -1.97 -12.00 12.08
N SER A 50 -1.28 -11.07 12.74
CA SER A 50 -1.20 -10.99 14.20
C SER A 50 -2.33 -10.17 14.84
N VAL A 51 -3.01 -9.35 14.05
CA VAL A 51 -4.09 -8.47 14.52
C VAL A 51 -5.45 -9.14 14.35
N ASN A 52 -6.39 -8.83 15.24
CA ASN A 52 -7.76 -9.38 15.20
C ASN A 52 -8.81 -8.31 14.86
N TYR A 53 -8.37 -7.14 14.41
CA TYR A 53 -9.22 -6.05 14.00
C TYR A 53 -9.10 -5.84 12.49
N LYS A 54 -10.08 -5.11 11.94
CA LYS A 54 -10.24 -4.87 10.52
C LYS A 54 -9.98 -3.42 10.17
N TYR A 55 -9.63 -3.16 8.92
CA TYR A 55 -9.36 -1.83 8.38
C TYR A 55 -10.37 -1.45 7.31
N ASP A 56 -10.62 -0.15 7.16
CA ASP A 56 -11.35 0.39 6.01
C ASP A 56 -10.44 0.54 4.79
N LEU A 57 -9.12 0.63 5.01
CA LEU A 57 -8.13 0.81 3.96
C LEU A 57 -6.83 0.10 4.36
N ILE A 58 -6.33 -0.76 3.47
CA ILE A 58 -4.99 -1.33 3.58
C ILE A 58 -4.21 -0.92 2.34
N ILE A 59 -3.06 -0.28 2.55
CA ILE A 59 -2.15 0.13 1.49
C ILE A 59 -0.86 -0.67 1.60
N VAL A 60 -0.57 -1.45 0.56
CA VAL A 60 0.69 -2.17 0.42
C VAL A 60 1.60 -1.35 -0.50
N ASP A 61 2.43 -0.52 0.13
CA ASP A 61 3.45 0.29 -0.53
C ASP A 61 4.83 -0.15 -0.05
N VAL A 62 5.35 -1.21 -0.67
CA VAL A 62 6.66 -1.75 -0.32
C VAL A 62 7.59 -1.57 -1.51
N SER A 63 8.60 -0.73 -1.31
CA SER A 63 9.69 -0.57 -2.26
C SER A 63 10.78 -1.60 -1.96
N ALA A 64 11.26 -2.25 -3.01
CA ALA A 64 12.46 -3.08 -2.95
C ALA A 64 13.28 -2.81 -4.21
N ASP A 65 14.59 -2.64 -4.06
CA ASP A 65 15.51 -2.32 -5.17
C ASP A 65 15.44 -3.39 -6.27
N ASP A 66 15.96 -4.59 -5.98
CA ASP A 66 16.22 -5.60 -7.01
C ASP A 66 15.25 -6.79 -6.96
N GLN A 67 14.63 -7.04 -5.80
CA GLN A 67 13.69 -8.15 -5.61
C GLN A 67 12.43 -7.69 -4.92
N GLN A 68 11.34 -7.64 -5.68
CA GLN A 68 10.03 -7.42 -5.10
C GLN A 68 9.74 -8.46 -3.99
N PRO A 69 9.10 -8.05 -2.89
CA PRO A 69 8.72 -8.95 -1.81
C PRO A 69 7.54 -9.84 -2.24
N TYR A 70 7.82 -10.87 -3.05
CA TYR A 70 6.81 -11.72 -3.68
C TYR A 70 5.81 -12.36 -2.69
N HIS A 71 6.21 -12.54 -1.44
CA HIS A 71 5.34 -13.08 -0.38
C HIS A 71 4.20 -12.15 0.00
N LEU A 72 4.25 -10.87 -0.37
CA LEU A 72 3.17 -9.90 -0.17
C LEU A 72 2.12 -9.95 -1.30
N TYR A 73 2.44 -10.55 -2.45
CA TYR A 73 1.60 -10.60 -3.65
C TYR A 73 1.14 -12.03 -3.99
N THR A 74 1.13 -12.94 -3.02
CA THR A 74 0.56 -14.29 -3.17
C THR A 74 -0.96 -14.26 -2.99
N LYS A 75 -1.69 -15.21 -3.58
CA LYS A 75 -3.15 -15.35 -3.38
C LYS A 75 -3.52 -15.46 -1.90
N GLU A 76 -2.70 -16.15 -1.11
CA GLU A 76 -2.89 -16.31 0.33
C GLU A 76 -2.68 -15.00 1.09
N ALA A 77 -1.78 -14.13 0.60
CA ALA A 77 -1.56 -12.82 1.18
C ALA A 77 -2.74 -11.89 0.87
N ILE A 78 -3.21 -11.89 -0.37
CA ILE A 78 -4.36 -11.08 -0.77
C ILE A 78 -5.62 -11.51 -0.03
N LYS A 79 -5.85 -12.82 0.08
CA LYS A 79 -6.92 -13.35 0.92
C LYS A 79 -6.80 -12.89 2.37
N LEU A 80 -5.59 -12.97 2.95
CA LEU A 80 -5.36 -12.50 4.32
C LEU A 80 -5.72 -11.02 4.48
N TYR A 81 -5.31 -10.16 3.53
CA TYR A 81 -5.63 -8.74 3.59
C TYR A 81 -7.13 -8.48 3.41
N ALA A 82 -7.78 -9.17 2.47
CA ALA A 82 -9.22 -9.06 2.25
C ALA A 82 -10.02 -9.51 3.49
N ASP A 83 -9.61 -10.59 4.17
CA ASP A 83 -10.25 -11.05 5.40
C ASP A 83 -10.11 -10.02 6.55
N HIS A 84 -9.10 -9.14 6.49
CA HIS A 84 -8.85 -8.04 7.44
C HIS A 84 -9.42 -6.69 6.99
N LEU A 85 -10.23 -6.66 5.93
CA LEU A 85 -11.02 -5.49 5.57
C LEU A 85 -12.43 -5.55 6.16
N ASN A 86 -12.98 -4.37 6.41
CA ASN A 86 -14.43 -4.17 6.58
C ASN A 86 -15.16 -4.37 5.24
N ASP A 87 -16.49 -4.50 5.26
CA ASP A 87 -17.29 -4.87 4.08
C ASP A 87 -17.14 -3.89 2.89
N GLU A 88 -16.92 -2.61 3.17
CA GLU A 88 -16.66 -1.56 2.16
C GLU A 88 -15.17 -1.17 2.08
N GLY A 89 -14.30 -2.01 2.66
CA GLY A 89 -12.88 -1.74 2.74
C GLY A 89 -12.16 -1.84 1.40
N VAL A 90 -11.02 -1.14 1.29
CA VAL A 90 -10.26 -1.04 0.04
C VAL A 90 -8.83 -1.58 0.24
N LEU A 91 -8.37 -2.43 -0.69
CA LEU A 91 -6.97 -2.79 -0.84
C LEU A 91 -6.33 -1.95 -1.94
N VAL A 92 -5.20 -1.31 -1.62
CA VAL A 92 -4.40 -0.56 -2.59
C VAL A 92 -2.99 -1.14 -2.62
N PHE A 93 -2.48 -1.40 -3.81
CA PHE A 93 -1.10 -1.84 -4.01
C PHE A 93 -0.36 -0.82 -4.85
N ASN A 94 0.80 -0.38 -4.37
CA ASN A 94 1.79 0.28 -5.22
C ASN A 94 2.75 -0.80 -5.74
N ILE A 95 2.74 -1.04 -7.04
CA ILE A 95 3.54 -2.09 -7.68
C ILE A 95 4.36 -1.46 -8.80
N ILE A 96 5.68 -1.58 -8.72
CA ILE A 96 6.58 -1.20 -9.80
C ILE A 96 6.80 -2.45 -10.65
N ASP A 97 6.09 -2.56 -11.77
CA ASP A 97 6.05 -3.79 -12.59
C ASP A 97 6.27 -3.51 -14.08
N PHE A 98 6.71 -4.53 -14.80
CA PHE A 98 6.88 -4.50 -16.26
C PHE A 98 5.78 -5.33 -16.92
N LEU A 99 4.59 -4.74 -17.02
CA LEU A 99 3.36 -5.36 -17.51
C LEU A 99 3.49 -6.04 -18.89
N ASP A 100 4.38 -5.54 -19.75
CA ASP A 100 4.48 -6.00 -21.14
C ASP A 100 5.47 -7.17 -21.33
N ILE A 101 6.18 -7.61 -20.27
CA ILE A 101 7.35 -8.49 -20.41
C ILE A 101 7.10 -9.90 -19.83
N SER A 102 6.08 -10.11 -18.97
CA SER A 102 5.79 -11.43 -18.41
C SER A 102 4.33 -11.60 -17.93
N PRO A 103 3.64 -12.70 -18.31
CA PRO A 103 2.29 -13.06 -17.85
C PRO A 103 2.25 -13.61 -16.40
N THR A 104 3.27 -13.31 -15.61
CA THR A 104 3.37 -13.67 -14.18
C THR A 104 3.74 -12.45 -13.34
N SER A 105 3.33 -11.28 -13.81
CA SER A 105 3.59 -10.00 -13.16
C SER A 105 2.95 -9.94 -11.78
N ALA A 106 3.52 -9.18 -10.86
CA ALA A 106 2.92 -8.97 -9.54
C ALA A 106 1.53 -8.31 -9.68
N THR A 107 1.35 -7.50 -10.71
CA THR A 107 0.07 -6.85 -11.03
C THR A 107 -1.03 -7.85 -11.38
N GLU A 108 -0.75 -8.84 -12.25
CA GLU A 108 -1.72 -9.89 -12.59
C GLU A 108 -2.06 -10.74 -11.37
N ARG A 109 -1.06 -11.12 -10.57
CA ARG A 109 -1.28 -11.89 -9.33
C ARG A 109 -2.17 -11.14 -8.34
N VAL A 110 -1.98 -9.83 -8.23
CA VAL A 110 -2.82 -8.96 -7.41
C VAL A 110 -4.23 -8.88 -7.98
N GLY A 111 -4.38 -8.63 -9.28
CA GLY A 111 -5.68 -8.60 -9.94
C GLY A 111 -6.48 -9.90 -9.76
N ASP A 112 -5.87 -11.04 -10.06
CA ASP A 112 -6.47 -12.36 -9.91
C ASP A 112 -6.88 -12.63 -8.46
N GLY A 113 -5.98 -12.35 -7.50
CA GLY A 113 -6.27 -12.55 -6.09
C GLY A 113 -7.42 -11.68 -5.59
N LEU A 114 -7.55 -10.44 -6.05
CA LEU A 114 -8.67 -9.57 -5.72
C LEU A 114 -9.99 -10.14 -6.25
N LEU A 115 -10.02 -10.52 -7.53
CA LEU A 115 -11.21 -11.08 -8.18
C LEU A 115 -11.65 -12.41 -7.55
N GLU A 116 -10.69 -13.29 -7.21
CA GLU A 116 -10.96 -14.56 -6.53
C GLU A 116 -11.56 -14.38 -5.12
N ASN A 117 -11.28 -13.27 -4.45
CA ASN A 117 -11.87 -12.91 -3.15
C ASN A 117 -13.16 -12.08 -3.31
N GLY A 118 -13.74 -12.01 -4.51
CA GLY A 118 -15.00 -11.31 -4.77
C GLY A 118 -14.89 -9.78 -4.76
N MET A 119 -13.67 -9.24 -4.79
CA MET A 119 -13.45 -7.79 -4.84
C MET A 119 -13.52 -7.28 -6.28
N THR A 120 -13.86 -5.99 -6.43
CA THR A 120 -13.68 -5.29 -7.71
C THR A 120 -12.21 -4.89 -7.84
N ALA A 121 -11.56 -5.27 -8.95
CA ALA A 121 -10.17 -4.91 -9.23
C ALA A 121 -10.08 -3.77 -10.26
N LEU A 122 -9.34 -2.70 -9.93
CA LEU A 122 -9.11 -1.54 -10.80
C LEU A 122 -7.61 -1.26 -10.91
N LEU A 123 -7.10 -1.14 -12.14
CA LEU A 123 -5.73 -0.76 -12.40
C LEU A 123 -5.65 0.74 -12.75
N LEU A 124 -5.04 1.54 -11.87
CA LEU A 124 -5.04 3.00 -12.02
C LEU A 124 -4.20 3.54 -13.18
N LYS A 125 -3.35 2.72 -13.84
CA LYS A 125 -2.61 3.13 -15.05
C LYS A 125 -3.56 3.62 -16.16
N ASP A 126 -4.75 3.01 -16.22
CA ASP A 126 -5.74 3.28 -17.27
C ASP A 126 -6.50 4.59 -17.03
N ILE A 127 -6.42 5.14 -15.81
CA ILE A 127 -7.00 6.43 -15.42
C ILE A 127 -6.04 7.59 -15.74
N TYR A 128 -4.73 7.33 -15.72
CA TYR A 128 -3.67 8.34 -15.78
C TYR A 128 -2.93 8.48 -17.10
N ASN A 129 -3.45 7.90 -18.20
CA ASN A 129 -2.94 8.16 -19.56
C ASN A 129 -3.03 9.65 -20.00
N LYS A 130 -3.51 10.55 -19.13
CA LYS A 130 -3.26 12.00 -19.20
C LYS A 130 -2.16 12.41 -18.21
N ASP A 131 -0.93 12.08 -18.60
CA ASP A 131 0.28 12.88 -18.40
C ASP A 131 0.43 13.67 -17.08
N ILE A 132 0.31 12.98 -15.95
CA ILE A 132 0.61 13.58 -14.64
C ILE A 132 2.08 14.04 -14.59
N ARG A 133 2.99 13.38 -15.34
CA ARG A 133 4.40 13.78 -15.42
C ARG A 133 4.56 15.16 -16.05
N GLN A 134 3.88 15.46 -17.16
CA GLN A 134 3.83 16.82 -17.71
C GLN A 134 3.22 17.80 -16.71
N TYR A 135 2.13 17.44 -16.03
CA TYR A 135 1.53 18.31 -15.01
C TYR A 135 2.50 18.63 -13.87
N TYR A 136 3.26 17.66 -13.36
CA TYR A 136 4.25 17.87 -12.30
C TYR A 136 5.47 18.69 -12.78
N ILE A 137 5.93 18.49 -14.01
CA ILE A 137 7.03 19.28 -14.61
C ILE A 137 6.58 20.72 -14.88
N GLN A 138 5.32 20.93 -15.27
CA GLN A 138 4.78 22.26 -15.60
C GLN A 138 4.29 23.05 -14.37
N ASN A 139 3.93 22.38 -13.27
CA ASN A 139 3.26 23.03 -12.12
C ASN A 139 4.05 22.97 -10.80
N LYS A 140 5.36 22.71 -10.83
CA LYS A 140 6.26 23.19 -9.77
C LYS A 140 7.14 24.34 -10.28
N ILE A 141 7.04 25.45 -9.56
CA ILE A 141 7.65 26.78 -9.72
C ILE A 141 8.57 27.00 -8.50
N PRO A 142 9.72 27.70 -8.56
CA PRO A 142 10.68 27.95 -9.64
C PRO A 142 11.89 27.00 -9.62
#